data_AF-A0A931ED90-F1
#
_entry.id   AF-A0A931ED90-F1
#
_cell.length_a   1.000
_cell.length_b   1.000
_cell.length_c   1.000
_cell.angle_alpha   90.00
_cell.angle_beta   90.00
_cell.angle_gamma   90.00
#
_symmetry.space_group_name_H-M   'P 1'
#
loop_
_entity.id
_entity.type
_entity.pdbx_description
1 polymer ?
#
loop_
_entity_poly.entity_id
_entity_poly.type
_entity_poly.pdbx_seq_one_letter_code
_entity_poly.pdbx_strand_id
1 'polypeptide(L)'
;MSIKRPLASAAFLVCLAVATVAAPSVALAGTATPSLATTTFPQTASAQQGATWLARQLTPSGYVLSTTSPGQPDLVATANVVLALASAGVDQRGAEAALTYLESHVGAYVTVSGSDGPGQLALLILDAHALGVDPRLFGGTDLVARLLATERTSGPDAGLFGIQDPSFDGAFRQGLSLAALAAVGVTAPSQVGTADAWLAGQQCPDGGWTSYITVSNPCNGNPASFVGPDTNSTALAVQGLVAQGALGPSGAASALTFISGGQDADGGWGFEPNALGAPGSTDPDSTALVIQAIVALGLSPSAARFNQGSANPVSTLLSFQLASGPGQGAFFFPGTTDPNLLATYQSVPAAAGVILPFVATFPGRGYWLVAADGGIFSYGDAAFAGSLGGSKLNKPIVGMASTPDGKGYWLVAADGGIFSYGDAAFAGSLGGSPL
;
A
#
# COMPACT_ATOMS: atom_id res chain seq x y z
N MET A 1 15.22 18.25 -24.65
CA MET A 1 14.12 17.95 -25.58
C MET A 1 12.98 17.41 -24.73
N SER A 2 11.95 18.22 -24.48
CA SER A 2 10.87 17.90 -23.53
C SER A 2 9.82 17.03 -24.23
N ILE A 3 9.64 15.80 -23.78
CA ILE A 3 8.65 14.86 -24.33
C ILE A 3 7.45 14.84 -23.37
N LYS A 4 6.30 15.31 -23.87
CA LYS A 4 5.01 15.28 -23.17
C LYS A 4 4.38 13.88 -23.27
N ARG A 5 3.78 13.42 -22.17
CA ARG A 5 3.03 12.15 -22.04
C ARG A 5 1.73 12.14 -22.87
N PRO A 6 1.35 11.04 -23.55
CA PRO A 6 0.03 10.90 -24.18
C PRO A 6 -0.99 10.21 -23.25
N LEU A 7 -2.25 10.63 -23.33
CA LEU A 7 -3.42 10.04 -22.67
C LEU A 7 -4.18 9.13 -23.66
N ALA A 8 -4.56 7.92 -23.23
CA ALA A 8 -5.30 6.95 -24.06
C ALA A 8 -6.81 6.98 -23.78
N SER A 9 -7.61 6.85 -24.86
CA SER A 9 -9.07 6.97 -24.91
C SER A 9 -9.85 5.68 -24.63
N ALA A 10 -11.11 5.86 -24.24
CA ALA A 10 -12.08 4.88 -23.76
C ALA A 10 -12.78 4.04 -24.85
N ALA A 11 -13.32 2.87 -24.45
CA ALA A 11 -14.34 2.12 -25.19
C ALA A 11 -15.42 1.54 -24.24
N PHE A 12 -16.66 1.55 -24.73
CA PHE A 12 -17.97 1.33 -24.07
C PHE A 12 -18.24 -0.10 -23.56
N LEU A 13 -18.98 -0.22 -22.45
CA LEU A 13 -19.64 -1.46 -21.98
C LEU A 13 -21.14 -1.24 -21.75
N VAL A 14 -21.97 -2.19 -22.18
CA VAL A 14 -23.44 -2.23 -22.04
C VAL A 14 -23.81 -2.98 -20.76
N CYS A 15 -24.64 -2.39 -19.88
CA CYS A 15 -25.15 -3.03 -18.66
C CYS A 15 -26.68 -3.23 -18.70
N LEU A 16 -27.12 -4.43 -18.34
CA LEU A 16 -28.51 -4.84 -18.13
C LEU A 16 -28.80 -4.86 -16.62
N ALA A 17 -29.81 -4.12 -16.16
CA ALA A 17 -30.17 -4.00 -14.74
C ALA A 17 -31.29 -4.98 -14.34
N VAL A 18 -31.17 -5.61 -13.17
CA VAL A 18 -32.27 -6.28 -12.46
C VAL A 18 -32.39 -5.67 -11.08
N ALA A 19 -33.59 -5.17 -10.75
CA ALA A 19 -33.92 -4.53 -9.49
C ALA A 19 -34.47 -5.54 -8.48
N THR A 20 -34.07 -5.42 -7.21
CA THR A 20 -34.75 -6.07 -6.08
C THR A 20 -35.10 -5.03 -5.02
N VAL A 21 -36.36 -5.07 -4.60
CA VAL A 21 -37.00 -4.17 -3.62
C VAL A 21 -36.67 -4.62 -2.19
N ALA A 22 -36.22 -3.71 -1.33
CA ALA A 22 -36.04 -3.95 0.10
C ALA A 22 -37.22 -3.37 0.90
N ALA A 23 -37.69 -4.11 1.92
CA ALA A 23 -38.71 -3.67 2.88
C ALA A 23 -38.07 -3.30 4.23
N PRO A 24 -38.66 -2.38 5.03
CA PRO A 24 -38.02 -1.77 6.19
C PRO A 24 -38.17 -2.64 7.44
N SER A 25 -37.19 -2.59 8.35
CA SER A 25 -37.26 -3.23 9.67
C SER A 25 -37.11 -2.19 10.78
N VAL A 26 -37.98 -2.30 11.79
CA VAL A 26 -38.22 -1.36 12.90
C VAL A 26 -37.15 -1.51 13.98
N ALA A 27 -36.64 -0.38 14.51
CA ALA A 27 -35.63 -0.32 15.56
C ALA A 27 -36.21 -0.53 16.96
N LEU A 28 -35.50 -1.31 17.78
CA LEU A 28 -35.73 -1.42 19.24
C LEU A 28 -34.54 -0.78 19.97
N ALA A 29 -34.85 0.12 20.91
CA ALA A 29 -33.88 0.82 21.74
C ALA A 29 -33.25 -0.13 22.77
N GLY A 30 -31.92 -0.22 22.78
CA GLY A 30 -31.11 -0.97 23.74
C GLY A 30 -30.15 -0.06 24.49
N THR A 31 -30.00 -0.33 25.78
CA THR A 31 -29.19 0.36 26.79
C THR A 31 -27.73 0.61 26.38
N ALA A 32 -27.21 1.80 26.67
CA ALA A 32 -25.84 2.20 26.40
C ALA A 32 -24.81 1.38 27.20
N THR A 33 -24.19 0.40 26.55
CA THR A 33 -22.88 -0.15 26.89
C THR A 33 -21.78 0.88 26.57
N PRO A 34 -20.70 0.97 27.35
CA PRO A 34 -19.57 1.82 26.97
C PRO A 34 -19.03 1.30 25.63
N SER A 35 -18.96 2.18 24.63
CA SER A 35 -18.50 1.79 23.29
C SER A 35 -17.03 1.40 23.37
N LEU A 36 -16.75 0.09 23.35
CA LEU A 36 -15.51 -0.38 22.78
C LEU A 36 -15.57 0.06 21.31
N ALA A 37 -14.87 1.14 20.99
CA ALA A 37 -14.66 1.52 19.61
C ALA A 37 -14.05 0.28 18.94
N THR A 38 -14.85 -0.39 18.12
CA THR A 38 -14.34 -1.31 17.12
C THR A 38 -13.45 -0.44 16.26
N THR A 39 -12.14 -0.53 16.46
CA THR A 39 -11.18 0.22 15.66
C THR A 39 -11.42 -0.24 14.23
N THR A 40 -12.10 0.62 13.47
CA THR A 40 -12.46 0.37 12.09
C THR A 40 -11.15 0.50 11.34
N PHE A 41 -10.60 -0.63 10.88
CA PHE A 41 -9.46 -0.64 9.99
C PHE A 41 -9.97 -0.38 8.57
N PRO A 42 -9.36 0.53 7.78
CA PRO A 42 -8.03 1.14 7.95
C PRO A 42 -7.95 2.35 8.90
N GLN A 43 -6.75 2.60 9.47
CA GLN A 43 -6.45 3.72 10.39
C GLN A 43 -6.00 4.97 9.63
N THR A 44 -6.83 5.42 8.68
CA THR A 44 -6.51 6.49 7.71
C THR A 44 -5.90 7.74 8.35
N ALA A 45 -6.47 8.23 9.47
CA ALA A 45 -5.96 9.42 10.15
C ALA A 45 -4.55 9.24 10.74
N SER A 46 -4.23 8.04 11.25
CA SER A 46 -2.90 7.72 11.76
C SER A 46 -1.89 7.62 10.62
N ALA A 47 -2.25 6.93 9.53
CA ALA A 47 -1.41 6.82 8.34
C ALA A 47 -1.08 8.20 7.75
N GLN A 48 -2.08 9.09 7.65
CA GLN A 48 -1.90 10.44 7.16
C GLN A 48 -0.98 11.28 8.05
N GLN A 49 -1.05 11.12 9.38
CA GLN A 49 -0.15 11.82 10.31
C GLN A 49 1.31 11.36 10.14
N GLY A 50 1.55 10.05 10.04
CA GLY A 50 2.88 9.49 9.79
C GLY A 50 3.44 9.93 8.44
N ALA A 51 2.64 9.83 7.38
CA ALA A 51 3.01 10.30 6.05
C ALA A 51 3.28 11.82 6.01
N THR A 52 2.49 12.63 6.71
CA THR A 52 2.73 14.08 6.82
C THR A 52 4.06 14.36 7.53
N TRP A 53 4.44 13.55 8.52
CA TRP A 53 5.75 13.67 9.14
C TRP A 53 6.88 13.29 8.17
N LEU A 54 6.72 12.22 7.38
CA LEU A 54 7.68 11.81 6.35
C LEU A 54 7.86 12.86 5.25
N ALA A 55 6.77 13.49 4.81
CA ALA A 55 6.81 14.58 3.82
C ALA A 55 7.73 15.72 4.26
N ARG A 56 7.76 16.04 5.56
CA ARG A 56 8.65 17.08 6.12
C ARG A 56 10.13 16.69 6.11
N GLN A 57 10.46 15.42 5.87
CA GLN A 57 11.84 14.93 5.76
C GLN A 57 12.40 15.10 4.35
N LEU A 58 11.55 15.37 3.35
CA LEU A 58 11.99 15.64 1.99
C LEU A 58 12.62 17.03 1.90
N THR A 59 13.80 17.09 1.28
CA THR A 59 14.41 18.34 0.85
C THR A 59 13.60 18.99 -0.28
N PRO A 60 13.80 20.28 -0.59
CA PRO A 60 13.18 20.91 -1.76
C PRO A 60 13.51 20.23 -3.10
N SER A 61 14.62 19.48 -3.15
CA SER A 61 15.03 18.70 -4.32
C SER A 61 14.38 17.31 -4.39
N GLY A 62 13.52 16.94 -3.43
CA GLY A 62 12.78 15.68 -3.45
C GLY A 62 13.52 14.48 -2.86
N TYR A 63 14.47 14.64 -1.94
CA TYR A 63 15.12 13.48 -1.32
C TYR A 63 15.28 13.64 0.18
N VAL A 64 15.38 12.51 0.89
CA VAL A 64 15.67 12.47 2.32
C VAL A 64 17.17 12.58 2.55
N LEU A 65 17.60 13.40 3.51
CA LEU A 65 19.02 13.52 3.88
C LEU A 65 19.49 12.30 4.67
N SER A 66 20.70 11.82 4.35
CA SER A 66 21.34 10.76 5.11
C SER A 66 21.75 11.23 6.51
N THR A 67 21.42 10.40 7.50
CA THR A 67 21.83 10.60 8.90
C THR A 67 23.25 10.13 9.18
N THR A 68 23.81 9.26 8.33
CA THR A 68 25.16 8.70 8.46
C THR A 68 26.18 9.38 7.55
N SER A 69 25.71 10.03 6.48
CA SER A 69 26.53 10.76 5.50
C SER A 69 25.99 12.20 5.33
N PRO A 70 26.38 13.14 6.21
CA PRO A 70 25.81 14.50 6.21
C PRO A 70 25.87 15.18 4.84
N GLY A 71 24.72 15.70 4.39
CA GLY A 71 24.58 16.40 3.11
C GLY A 71 24.40 15.48 1.88
N GLN A 72 24.50 14.16 2.04
CA GLN A 72 24.24 13.19 0.97
C GLN A 72 22.77 12.73 0.97
N PRO A 73 22.23 12.31 -0.19
CA PRO A 73 20.91 11.70 -0.25
C PRO A 73 20.91 10.31 0.39
N ASP A 74 19.86 10.00 1.12
CA ASP A 74 19.51 8.64 1.51
C ASP A 74 18.48 8.08 0.52
N LEU A 75 18.96 7.37 -0.50
CA LEU A 75 18.11 6.85 -1.56
C LEU A 75 17.15 5.76 -1.05
N VAL A 76 17.55 5.00 -0.02
CA VAL A 76 16.70 3.96 0.59
C VAL A 76 15.53 4.61 1.33
N ALA A 77 15.81 5.59 2.19
CA ALA A 77 14.77 6.33 2.87
C ALA A 77 13.89 7.10 1.87
N THR A 78 14.47 7.66 0.81
CA THR A 78 13.72 8.39 -0.23
C THR A 78 12.71 7.48 -0.94
N ALA A 79 13.11 6.28 -1.38
CA ALA A 79 12.19 5.32 -2.01
C ALA A 79 11.06 4.89 -1.05
N ASN A 80 11.40 4.50 0.18
CA ASN A 80 10.38 4.11 1.15
C ASN A 80 9.43 5.25 1.54
N VAL A 81 9.90 6.51 1.55
CA VAL A 81 9.04 7.69 1.74
C VAL A 81 8.05 7.82 0.59
N VAL A 82 8.45 7.58 -0.66
CA VAL A 82 7.52 7.59 -1.81
C VAL A 82 6.38 6.59 -1.57
N LEU A 83 6.71 5.33 -1.25
CA LEU A 83 5.71 4.29 -1.00
C LEU A 83 4.76 4.66 0.15
N ALA A 84 5.31 5.20 1.25
CA ALA A 84 4.51 5.58 2.41
C ALA A 84 3.57 6.77 2.10
N LEU A 85 4.06 7.83 1.43
CA LEU A 85 3.23 8.95 0.99
C LEU A 85 2.10 8.49 0.05
N ALA A 86 2.43 7.61 -0.89
CA ALA A 86 1.50 7.01 -1.82
C ALA A 86 0.42 6.16 -1.11
N SER A 87 0.81 5.34 -0.13
CA SER A 87 -0.13 4.49 0.62
C SER A 87 -1.15 5.29 1.44
N ALA A 88 -0.74 6.42 2.00
CA ALA A 88 -1.59 7.28 2.83
C ALA A 88 -2.35 8.35 2.03
N GLY A 89 -2.06 8.48 0.73
CA GLY A 89 -2.63 9.53 -0.13
C GLY A 89 -2.22 10.94 0.32
N VAL A 90 -1.01 11.12 0.85
CA VAL A 90 -0.51 12.39 1.40
C VAL A 90 0.62 12.96 0.55
N ASP A 91 0.61 14.28 0.36
CA ASP A 91 1.66 15.04 -0.33
C ASP A 91 2.07 14.45 -1.69
N GLN A 92 1.10 14.37 -2.61
CA GLN A 92 1.33 13.88 -3.96
C GLN A 92 2.52 14.57 -4.65
N ARG A 93 2.67 15.89 -4.45
CA ARG A 93 3.77 16.65 -5.07
C ARG A 93 5.12 16.23 -4.51
N GLY A 94 5.24 16.05 -3.19
CA GLY A 94 6.44 15.53 -2.56
C GLY A 94 6.78 14.12 -3.05
N ALA A 95 5.79 13.23 -3.13
CA ALA A 95 5.97 11.87 -3.64
C ALA A 95 6.44 11.85 -5.11
N GLU A 96 5.81 12.65 -5.98
CA GLU A 96 6.20 12.78 -7.39
C GLU A 96 7.60 13.40 -7.56
N ALA A 97 7.95 14.40 -6.75
CA ALA A 97 9.28 15.00 -6.75
C ALA A 97 10.36 13.99 -6.32
N ALA A 98 10.07 13.17 -5.30
CA ALA A 98 10.97 12.14 -4.84
C ALA A 98 11.13 10.98 -5.83
N LEU A 99 10.05 10.57 -6.48
CA LEU A 99 10.13 9.60 -7.56
C LEU A 99 10.97 10.15 -8.73
N THR A 100 10.79 11.42 -9.10
CA THR A 100 11.60 12.09 -10.15
C THR A 100 13.08 12.16 -9.76
N TYR A 101 13.38 12.39 -8.47
CA TYR A 101 14.75 12.34 -7.99
C TYR A 101 15.36 10.94 -8.18
N LEU A 102 14.62 9.88 -7.83
CA LEU A 102 15.03 8.48 -8.02
C LEU A 102 15.20 8.11 -9.49
N GLU A 103 14.38 8.63 -10.41
CA GLU A 103 14.54 8.45 -11.86
C GLU A 103 15.93 8.91 -12.35
N SER A 104 16.49 9.96 -11.74
CA SER A 104 17.84 10.44 -12.05
C SER A 104 18.97 9.71 -11.32
N HIS A 105 18.64 8.82 -10.36
CA HIS A 105 19.60 8.10 -9.51
C HIS A 105 19.40 6.58 -9.54
N VAL A 106 18.70 6.03 -10.54
CA VAL A 106 18.38 4.60 -10.65
C VAL A 106 19.62 3.73 -10.44
N GLY A 107 20.70 4.00 -11.19
CA GLY A 107 21.93 3.21 -11.09
C GLY A 107 22.56 3.22 -9.71
N ALA A 108 22.55 4.38 -9.02
CA ALA A 108 23.10 4.51 -7.67
C ALA A 108 22.25 3.76 -6.64
N TYR A 109 20.92 3.78 -6.79
CA TYR A 109 20.01 3.12 -5.85
C TYR A 109 20.00 1.61 -6.01
N VAL A 110 19.90 1.11 -7.24
CA VAL A 110 19.66 -0.33 -7.49
C VAL A 110 20.94 -1.16 -7.46
N THR A 111 22.13 -0.55 -7.44
CA THR A 111 23.38 -1.30 -7.42
C THR A 111 23.74 -1.73 -6.00
N VAL A 112 23.62 -3.02 -5.72
CA VAL A 112 24.01 -3.66 -4.45
C VAL A 112 25.17 -4.60 -4.71
N SER A 113 26.30 -4.35 -4.05
CA SER A 113 27.54 -5.14 -4.22
C SER A 113 27.99 -5.27 -5.68
N GLY A 114 27.82 -4.20 -6.47
CA GLY A 114 28.25 -4.13 -7.86
C GLY A 114 27.31 -4.77 -8.89
N SER A 115 26.10 -5.15 -8.49
CA SER A 115 25.09 -5.73 -9.40
C SER A 115 23.69 -5.28 -9.01
N ASP A 116 22.72 -5.54 -9.88
CA ASP A 116 21.33 -5.19 -9.63
C ASP A 116 20.80 -5.89 -8.37
N GLY A 117 20.32 -5.09 -7.43
CA GLY A 117 19.62 -5.51 -6.24
C GLY A 117 18.14 -5.73 -6.56
N PRO A 118 17.62 -6.96 -6.50
CA PRO A 118 16.24 -7.25 -6.90
C PRO A 118 15.23 -6.55 -6.00
N GLY A 119 15.50 -6.44 -4.68
CA GLY A 119 14.63 -5.71 -3.75
C GLY A 119 14.55 -4.21 -4.07
N GLN A 120 15.66 -3.59 -4.46
CA GLN A 120 15.71 -2.17 -4.85
C GLN A 120 14.98 -1.94 -6.18
N LEU A 121 15.17 -2.81 -7.17
CA LEU A 121 14.40 -2.75 -8.41
C LEU A 121 12.91 -2.92 -8.14
N ALA A 122 12.54 -3.89 -7.29
CA ALA A 122 11.16 -4.16 -6.92
C ALA A 122 10.50 -2.96 -6.22
N LEU A 123 11.19 -2.29 -5.29
CA LEU A 123 10.66 -1.10 -4.62
C LEU A 123 10.42 0.05 -5.61
N LEU A 124 11.35 0.33 -6.53
CA LEU A 124 11.11 1.37 -7.55
C LEU A 124 9.94 1.02 -8.48
N ILE A 125 9.76 -0.26 -8.82
CA ILE A 125 8.62 -0.70 -9.63
C ILE A 125 7.31 -0.46 -8.86
N LEU A 126 7.27 -0.77 -7.56
CA LEU A 126 6.11 -0.55 -6.70
C LEU A 126 5.81 0.94 -6.52
N ASP A 127 6.82 1.77 -6.31
CA ASP A 127 6.69 3.23 -6.22
C ASP A 127 6.14 3.83 -7.51
N ALA A 128 6.72 3.43 -8.66
CA ALA A 128 6.27 3.86 -9.97
C ALA A 128 4.81 3.44 -10.21
N HIS A 129 4.49 2.18 -9.94
CA HIS A 129 3.12 1.65 -10.07
C HIS A 129 2.13 2.40 -9.18
N ALA A 130 2.46 2.61 -7.90
CA ALA A 130 1.61 3.31 -6.95
C ALA A 130 1.29 4.74 -7.41
N LEU A 131 2.26 5.43 -8.02
CA LEU A 131 2.08 6.77 -8.56
C LEU A 131 1.55 6.83 -10.00
N GLY A 132 1.35 5.68 -10.67
CA GLY A 132 0.86 5.60 -12.05
C GLY A 132 1.92 5.95 -13.11
N VAL A 133 3.20 5.78 -12.78
CA VAL A 133 4.33 5.89 -13.70
C VAL A 133 4.65 4.50 -14.26
N ASP A 134 4.94 4.40 -15.57
CA ASP A 134 5.31 3.13 -16.20
C ASP A 134 6.76 2.75 -15.83
N PRO A 135 6.99 1.68 -15.04
CA PRO A 135 8.33 1.27 -14.63
C PRO A 135 9.19 0.71 -15.77
N ARG A 136 8.62 0.47 -16.96
CA ARG A 136 9.39 0.09 -18.15
C ARG A 136 10.11 1.26 -18.82
N LEU A 137 9.78 2.49 -18.41
CA LEU A 137 10.35 3.74 -18.95
C LEU A 137 10.92 4.66 -17.86
N PHE A 138 11.20 4.10 -16.67
CA PHE A 138 11.56 4.85 -15.46
C PHE A 138 12.92 5.53 -15.59
N GLY A 139 12.95 6.86 -15.72
CA GLY A 139 14.20 7.59 -16.00
C GLY A 139 14.92 7.12 -17.27
N GLY A 140 14.18 6.56 -18.24
CA GLY A 140 14.74 5.94 -19.44
C GLY A 140 15.30 4.52 -19.23
N THR A 141 15.05 3.90 -18.08
CA THR A 141 15.45 2.54 -17.74
C THR A 141 14.23 1.62 -17.67
N ASP A 142 14.33 0.41 -18.22
CA ASP A 142 13.34 -0.64 -18.02
C ASP A 142 13.65 -1.41 -16.73
N LEU A 143 13.00 -1.05 -15.63
CA LEU A 143 13.21 -1.70 -14.34
C LEU A 143 12.68 -3.13 -14.33
N VAL A 144 11.60 -3.40 -15.07
CA VAL A 144 10.95 -4.72 -15.12
C VAL A 144 11.87 -5.72 -15.81
N ALA A 145 12.43 -5.33 -16.97
CA ALA A 145 13.40 -6.17 -17.67
C ALA A 145 14.66 -6.42 -16.83
N ARG A 146 15.15 -5.40 -16.12
CA ARG A 146 16.30 -5.56 -15.20
C ARG A 146 16.00 -6.52 -14.06
N LEU A 147 14.82 -6.42 -13.43
CA LEU A 147 14.44 -7.33 -12.35
C LEU A 147 14.38 -8.77 -12.84
N LEU A 148 13.70 -9.02 -13.97
CA LEU A 148 13.61 -10.35 -14.58
C LEU A 148 15.00 -10.90 -14.95
N ALA A 149 15.91 -10.04 -15.42
CA ALA A 149 17.28 -10.44 -15.74
C ALA A 149 18.11 -10.86 -14.51
N THR A 150 17.66 -10.55 -13.29
CA THR A 150 18.35 -11.01 -12.07
C THR A 150 18.00 -12.44 -11.66
N GLU A 151 17.05 -13.10 -12.33
CA GLU A 151 16.63 -14.46 -11.99
C GLU A 151 17.78 -15.46 -12.20
N ARG A 152 18.04 -16.29 -11.19
CA ARG A 152 18.89 -17.47 -11.36
C ARG A 152 18.13 -18.51 -12.16
N THR A 153 18.65 -18.90 -13.32
CA THR A 153 17.96 -19.83 -14.24
C THR A 153 18.41 -21.29 -14.10
N SER A 154 19.32 -21.59 -13.17
CA SER A 154 19.88 -22.94 -13.01
C SER A 154 20.41 -23.17 -11.60
N GLY A 155 20.68 -24.44 -11.27
CA GLY A 155 21.17 -24.83 -9.95
C GLY A 155 20.06 -24.98 -8.91
N PRO A 156 20.43 -25.22 -7.63
CA PRO A 156 19.47 -25.41 -6.54
C PRO A 156 18.60 -24.17 -6.27
N ASP A 157 19.08 -22.99 -6.65
CA ASP A 157 18.40 -21.70 -6.49
C ASP A 157 17.73 -21.20 -7.77
N ALA A 158 17.44 -22.09 -8.72
CA ALA A 158 16.68 -21.69 -9.91
C ALA A 158 15.35 -21.05 -9.48
N GLY A 159 15.06 -19.85 -9.99
CA GLY A 159 13.91 -19.02 -9.61
C GLY A 159 14.21 -17.87 -8.63
N LEU A 160 15.31 -17.94 -7.88
CA LEU A 160 15.68 -16.85 -6.96
C LEU A 160 16.18 -15.62 -7.74
N PHE A 161 15.65 -14.44 -7.42
CA PHE A 161 16.15 -13.18 -7.92
C PHE A 161 17.42 -12.72 -7.16
N GLY A 162 18.40 -12.25 -7.94
CA GLY A 162 19.66 -11.66 -7.45
C GLY A 162 20.79 -12.66 -7.25
N ILE A 163 22.01 -12.23 -7.57
CA ILE A 163 23.25 -13.00 -7.33
C ILE A 163 23.83 -12.79 -5.93
N GLN A 164 23.33 -11.79 -5.20
CA GLN A 164 23.75 -11.48 -3.84
C GLN A 164 23.40 -12.64 -2.89
N ASP A 165 24.17 -12.75 -1.80
CA ASP A 165 23.95 -13.72 -0.75
C ASP A 165 22.50 -13.61 -0.21
N PRO A 166 21.67 -14.66 -0.33
CA PRO A 166 20.29 -14.65 0.16
C PRO A 166 20.15 -14.93 1.65
N SER A 167 21.24 -15.18 2.38
CA SER A 167 21.20 -15.60 3.78
C SER A 167 20.45 -14.62 4.71
N PHE A 168 20.32 -13.35 4.33
CA PHE A 168 19.71 -12.32 5.17
C PHE A 168 18.37 -11.80 4.64
N ASP A 169 18.08 -11.97 3.35
CA ASP A 169 16.94 -11.31 2.69
C ASP A 169 16.29 -12.14 1.58
N GLY A 170 16.68 -13.40 1.35
CA GLY A 170 16.25 -14.20 0.20
C GLY A 170 14.73 -14.24 0.00
N ALA A 171 13.98 -14.71 1.01
CA ALA A 171 12.52 -14.75 0.98
C ALA A 171 11.91 -13.33 0.97
N PHE A 172 12.49 -12.39 1.71
CA PHE A 172 12.04 -11.01 1.79
C PHE A 172 12.09 -10.31 0.42
N ARG A 173 13.26 -10.31 -0.23
CA ARG A 173 13.49 -9.68 -1.54
C ARG A 173 12.72 -10.40 -2.64
N GLN A 174 12.56 -11.72 -2.54
CA GLN A 174 11.81 -12.51 -3.50
C GLN A 174 10.32 -12.16 -3.42
N GLY A 175 9.74 -12.08 -2.22
CA GLY A 175 8.36 -11.66 -2.01
C GLY A 175 8.09 -10.26 -2.56
N LEU A 176 9.00 -9.31 -2.29
CA LEU A 176 8.90 -7.96 -2.84
C LEU A 176 8.99 -7.93 -4.37
N SER A 177 9.89 -8.73 -4.96
CA SER A 177 10.06 -8.86 -6.41
C SER A 177 8.82 -9.42 -7.09
N LEU A 178 8.20 -10.44 -6.51
CA LEU A 178 6.97 -11.03 -7.03
C LEU A 178 5.79 -10.04 -6.93
N ALA A 179 5.66 -9.30 -5.83
CA ALA A 179 4.64 -8.26 -5.72
C ALA A 179 4.83 -7.15 -6.78
N ALA A 180 6.08 -6.73 -7.02
CA ALA A 180 6.42 -5.75 -8.05
C ALA A 180 6.08 -6.23 -9.47
N LEU A 181 6.39 -7.49 -9.81
CA LEU A 181 6.06 -8.08 -11.11
C LEU A 181 4.54 -8.21 -11.29
N ALA A 182 3.81 -8.58 -10.24
CA ALA A 182 2.34 -8.63 -10.26
C ALA A 182 1.75 -7.24 -10.55
N ALA A 183 2.32 -6.19 -9.95
CA ALA A 183 1.89 -4.79 -10.14
C ALA A 183 1.87 -4.37 -11.62
N VAL A 184 2.77 -4.93 -12.42
CA VAL A 184 2.96 -4.58 -13.83
C VAL A 184 2.41 -5.65 -14.79
N GLY A 185 1.62 -6.58 -14.28
CA GLY A 185 0.95 -7.64 -15.06
C GLY A 185 1.88 -8.77 -15.52
N VAL A 186 3.07 -8.92 -14.92
CA VAL A 186 3.97 -10.05 -15.18
C VAL A 186 3.61 -11.18 -14.21
N THR A 187 2.65 -11.99 -14.63
CA THR A 187 2.08 -13.09 -13.81
C THR A 187 1.96 -14.41 -14.58
N ALA A 188 2.36 -14.45 -15.86
CA ALA A 188 2.28 -15.67 -16.64
C ALA A 188 3.26 -16.72 -16.07
N PRO A 189 2.86 -18.01 -15.91
CA PRO A 189 3.75 -19.06 -15.41
C PRO A 189 5.05 -19.22 -16.20
N SER A 190 5.04 -18.88 -17.50
CA SER A 190 6.24 -18.89 -18.35
C SER A 190 7.26 -17.78 -18.02
N GLN A 191 6.86 -16.77 -17.24
CA GLN A 191 7.70 -15.64 -16.86
C GLN A 191 8.12 -15.68 -15.39
N VAL A 192 7.24 -16.15 -14.50
CA VAL A 192 7.47 -16.10 -13.04
C VAL A 192 7.26 -17.44 -12.32
N GLY A 193 6.83 -18.50 -13.03
CA GLY A 193 6.48 -19.77 -12.38
C GLY A 193 7.63 -20.46 -11.65
N THR A 194 8.86 -20.30 -12.12
CA THR A 194 10.08 -20.76 -11.42
C THR A 194 10.35 -19.96 -10.16
N ALA A 195 10.18 -18.64 -10.22
CA ALA A 195 10.33 -17.74 -9.08
C ALA A 195 9.26 -17.96 -8.00
N ASP A 196 8.01 -18.18 -8.41
CA ASP A 196 6.90 -18.54 -7.52
C ASP A 196 7.16 -19.89 -6.84
N ALA A 197 7.55 -20.90 -7.63
CA ALA A 197 7.84 -22.24 -7.10
C ALA A 197 9.03 -22.23 -6.14
N TRP A 198 10.07 -21.43 -6.41
CA TRP A 198 11.19 -21.26 -5.49
C TRP A 198 10.70 -20.73 -4.15
N LEU A 199 9.96 -19.62 -4.12
CA LEU A 199 9.51 -19.00 -2.88
C LEU A 199 8.50 -19.87 -2.12
N ALA A 200 7.55 -20.48 -2.82
CA ALA A 200 6.61 -21.43 -2.22
C ALA A 200 7.35 -22.64 -1.61
N GLY A 201 8.43 -23.08 -2.25
CA GLY A 201 9.29 -24.14 -1.75
C GLY A 201 10.14 -23.76 -0.54
N GLN A 202 10.25 -22.47 -0.21
CA GLN A 202 10.93 -21.97 1.00
C GLN A 202 10.01 -21.95 2.24
N GLN A 203 8.75 -22.37 2.13
CA GLN A 203 7.87 -22.44 3.30
C GLN A 203 8.28 -23.58 4.23
N CYS A 204 8.51 -23.25 5.49
CA CYS A 204 8.90 -24.18 6.52
C CYS A 204 7.72 -25.02 7.03
N PRO A 205 7.98 -26.19 7.65
CA PRO A 205 6.90 -27.07 8.14
C PRO A 205 5.98 -26.45 9.19
N ASP A 206 6.46 -25.47 9.95
CA ASP A 206 5.67 -24.69 10.92
C ASP A 206 4.84 -23.58 10.27
N GLY A 207 5.01 -23.38 8.96
CA GLY A 207 4.27 -22.43 8.12
C GLY A 207 4.97 -21.10 7.88
N GLY A 208 6.05 -20.80 8.59
CA GLY A 208 6.84 -19.59 8.38
C GLY A 208 7.81 -19.70 7.21
N TRP A 209 8.48 -18.60 6.89
CA TRP A 209 9.63 -18.57 5.99
C TRP A 209 10.84 -18.11 6.78
N THR A 210 11.95 -18.79 6.56
CA THR A 210 13.28 -18.24 6.86
C THR A 210 13.76 -17.40 5.68
N SER A 211 14.74 -16.53 5.91
CA SER A 211 15.39 -15.76 4.85
C SER A 211 15.85 -16.63 3.68
N TYR A 212 16.46 -17.79 3.95
CA TYR A 212 16.91 -18.74 2.94
C TYR A 212 17.20 -20.13 3.52
N ILE A 213 16.46 -21.16 3.08
CA ILE A 213 16.66 -22.54 3.55
C ILE A 213 17.95 -23.11 2.96
N THR A 214 18.80 -23.63 3.83
CA THR A 214 20.00 -24.38 3.46
C THR A 214 20.19 -25.58 4.38
N VAL A 215 21.17 -26.44 4.09
CA VAL A 215 21.56 -27.52 5.03
C VAL A 215 22.00 -26.99 6.40
N SER A 216 22.56 -25.78 6.45
CA SER A 216 22.93 -25.06 7.68
C SER A 216 21.81 -24.17 8.22
N ASN A 217 20.70 -24.03 7.50
CA ASN A 217 19.52 -23.28 7.89
C ASN A 217 18.23 -24.09 7.62
N PRO A 218 17.95 -25.16 8.40
CA PRO A 218 16.96 -26.16 8.02
C PRO A 218 15.56 -25.87 8.61
N CYS A 219 15.10 -24.61 8.54
CA CYS A 219 13.77 -24.20 9.03
C CYS A 219 13.50 -24.38 10.54
N ASN A 220 14.52 -24.70 11.35
CA ASN A 220 14.35 -24.97 12.77
C ASN A 220 15.48 -24.37 13.65
N GLY A 221 16.25 -23.44 13.08
CA GLY A 221 17.30 -22.73 13.81
C GLY A 221 16.76 -21.57 14.65
N ASN A 222 17.68 -20.74 15.15
CA ASN A 222 17.36 -19.49 15.82
C ASN A 222 17.23 -18.30 14.83
N PRO A 223 16.02 -17.70 14.67
CA PRO A 223 15.80 -16.56 13.79
C PRO A 223 16.72 -15.36 14.08
N ALA A 224 17.13 -15.14 15.34
CA ALA A 224 18.10 -14.09 15.72
C ALA A 224 19.43 -14.16 14.95
N SER A 225 19.80 -15.36 14.47
CA SER A 225 21.01 -15.60 13.68
C SER A 225 20.72 -15.74 12.18
N PHE A 226 19.52 -15.35 11.74
CA PHE A 226 18.99 -15.58 10.38
C PHE A 226 18.91 -17.07 10.03
N VAL A 227 18.77 -17.92 11.04
CA VAL A 227 18.65 -19.37 10.88
C VAL A 227 17.27 -19.76 11.38
N GLY A 228 16.30 -20.03 10.50
CA GLY A 228 14.95 -20.40 10.89
C GLY A 228 13.90 -19.32 10.60
N PRO A 229 12.62 -19.65 10.78
CA PRO A 229 11.53 -18.84 10.27
C PRO A 229 11.36 -17.54 11.06
N ASP A 230 11.17 -16.42 10.36
CA ASP A 230 11.01 -15.10 10.94
C ASP A 230 9.74 -14.42 10.42
N THR A 231 9.24 -13.42 11.15
CA THR A 231 7.96 -12.77 10.85
C THR A 231 8.03 -11.90 9.58
N ASN A 232 9.19 -11.31 9.28
CA ASN A 232 9.36 -10.35 8.19
C ASN A 232 9.47 -11.05 6.83
N SER A 233 10.32 -12.07 6.74
CA SER A 233 10.43 -12.96 5.59
C SER A 233 9.09 -13.64 5.30
N THR A 234 8.40 -14.12 6.34
CA THR A 234 7.06 -14.71 6.22
C THR A 234 6.07 -13.71 5.64
N ALA A 235 6.04 -12.48 6.18
CA ALA A 235 5.10 -11.47 5.75
C ALA A 235 5.28 -11.07 4.28
N LEU A 236 6.52 -10.85 3.84
CA LEU A 236 6.79 -10.50 2.43
C LEU A 236 6.57 -11.69 1.50
N ALA A 237 6.89 -12.91 1.93
CA ALA A 237 6.61 -14.11 1.13
C ALA A 237 5.10 -14.29 0.90
N VAL A 238 4.30 -14.11 1.95
CA VAL A 238 2.83 -14.13 1.85
C VAL A 238 2.34 -13.06 0.88
N GLN A 239 2.77 -11.81 1.03
CA GLN A 239 2.32 -10.72 0.15
C GLN A 239 2.68 -10.99 -1.32
N GLY A 240 3.92 -11.39 -1.62
CA GLY A 240 4.37 -11.68 -2.98
C GLY A 240 3.62 -12.85 -3.63
N LEU A 241 3.48 -13.97 -2.91
CA LEU A 241 2.79 -15.15 -3.42
C LEU A 241 1.28 -14.92 -3.57
N VAL A 242 0.65 -14.14 -2.68
CA VAL A 242 -0.75 -13.72 -2.82
C VAL A 242 -0.92 -12.84 -4.06
N ALA A 243 -0.04 -11.86 -4.26
CA ALA A 243 -0.09 -10.96 -5.41
C ALA A 243 0.03 -11.70 -6.75
N GLN A 244 0.82 -12.78 -6.79
CA GLN A 244 0.96 -13.66 -7.95
C GLN A 244 -0.17 -14.70 -8.08
N GLY A 245 -1.01 -14.86 -7.06
CA GLY A 245 -1.99 -15.96 -7.00
C GLY A 245 -1.34 -17.34 -6.82
N ALA A 246 -0.10 -17.38 -6.35
CA ALA A 246 0.71 -18.58 -6.17
C ALA A 246 0.61 -19.18 -4.76
N LEU A 247 0.07 -18.45 -3.77
CA LEU A 247 -0.14 -18.98 -2.42
C LEU A 247 -1.42 -19.83 -2.36
N GLY A 248 -1.27 -21.15 -2.39
CA GLY A 248 -2.39 -22.08 -2.25
C GLY A 248 -3.05 -22.04 -0.85
N PRO A 249 -4.30 -22.54 -0.70
CA PRO A 249 -5.04 -22.50 0.57
C PRO A 249 -4.32 -23.16 1.75
N SER A 250 -3.59 -24.26 1.51
CA SER A 250 -2.81 -24.93 2.56
C SER A 250 -1.62 -24.09 3.00
N GLY A 251 -0.90 -23.47 2.06
CA GLY A 251 0.23 -22.59 2.38
C GLY A 251 -0.23 -21.36 3.14
N ALA A 252 -1.34 -20.75 2.72
CA ALA A 252 -1.99 -19.65 3.43
C ALA A 252 -2.42 -20.02 4.86
N ALA A 253 -3.02 -21.21 5.04
CA ALA A 253 -3.41 -21.69 6.36
C ALA A 253 -2.20 -21.93 7.27
N SER A 254 -1.13 -22.54 6.76
CA SER A 254 0.11 -22.74 7.51
C SER A 254 0.79 -21.42 7.88
N ALA A 255 0.86 -20.47 6.94
CA ALA A 255 1.40 -19.13 7.21
C ALA A 255 0.62 -18.43 8.34
N LEU A 256 -0.70 -18.54 8.32
CA LEU A 256 -1.56 -18.00 9.36
C LEU A 256 -1.34 -18.69 10.71
N THR A 257 -1.14 -20.01 10.73
CA THR A 257 -0.77 -20.73 11.96
C THR A 257 0.54 -20.21 12.54
N PHE A 258 1.56 -20.01 11.70
CA PHE A 258 2.84 -19.42 12.13
C PHE A 258 2.64 -18.01 12.71
N ILE A 259 1.97 -17.12 11.97
CA ILE A 259 1.72 -15.73 12.39
C ILE A 259 0.94 -15.68 13.72
N SER A 260 -0.15 -16.46 13.83
CA SER A 260 -0.92 -16.51 15.08
C SER A 260 -0.14 -17.11 16.25
N GLY A 261 0.72 -18.10 15.98
CA GLY A 261 1.56 -18.72 17.01
C GLY A 261 2.70 -17.83 17.50
N GLY A 262 3.23 -16.96 16.63
CA GLY A 262 4.33 -16.04 16.93
C GLY A 262 3.91 -14.68 17.50
N GLN A 263 2.63 -14.47 17.81
CA GLN A 263 2.13 -13.20 18.35
C GLN A 263 2.53 -13.00 19.81
N ASP A 264 3.00 -11.80 20.15
CA ASP A 264 3.34 -11.41 21.52
C ASP A 264 2.10 -11.06 22.35
N ALA A 265 2.24 -11.08 23.67
CA ALA A 265 1.14 -10.84 24.61
C ALA A 265 0.57 -9.41 24.55
N ASP A 266 1.30 -8.47 23.93
CA ASP A 266 0.83 -7.10 23.67
C ASP A 266 0.09 -6.97 22.34
N GLY A 267 -0.07 -8.06 21.58
CA GLY A 267 -0.79 -8.10 20.30
C GLY A 267 0.07 -7.84 19.06
N GLY A 268 1.37 -7.58 19.22
CA GLY A 268 2.29 -7.33 18.11
C GLY A 268 3.22 -8.50 17.80
N TRP A 269 4.26 -8.20 17.04
CA TRP A 269 5.33 -9.13 16.66
C TRP A 269 6.67 -8.41 16.64
N GLY A 270 7.72 -9.09 17.08
CA GLY A 270 9.08 -8.77 16.70
C GLY A 270 9.51 -9.53 15.45
N PHE A 271 10.71 -9.24 14.94
CA PHE A 271 11.35 -10.03 13.88
C PHE A 271 11.45 -11.51 14.28
N GLU A 272 11.89 -11.77 15.51
CA GLU A 272 11.83 -13.09 16.12
C GLU A 272 10.37 -13.37 16.53
N PRO A 273 9.71 -14.39 15.96
CA PRO A 273 8.37 -14.76 16.40
C PRO A 273 8.41 -15.13 17.87
N ASN A 274 7.34 -14.85 18.62
CA ASN A 274 7.24 -15.12 20.06
C ASN A 274 7.64 -16.58 20.38
N ALA A 275 8.89 -16.75 20.78
CA ALA A 275 9.54 -18.00 21.09
C ALA A 275 10.19 -17.89 22.46
N LEU A 276 10.43 -19.02 23.11
CA LEU A 276 11.00 -19.09 24.47
C LEU A 276 12.32 -18.32 24.66
N GLY A 277 13.03 -17.98 23.57
CA GLY A 277 14.30 -17.21 23.59
C GLY A 277 14.17 -15.68 23.48
N ALA A 278 13.03 -15.15 23.03
CA ALA A 278 12.80 -13.71 22.82
C ALA A 278 11.33 -13.31 23.03
N PRO A 279 10.72 -13.58 24.21
CA PRO A 279 9.33 -13.22 24.45
C PRO A 279 9.15 -11.70 24.50
N GLY A 280 8.14 -11.16 23.82
CA GLY A 280 7.80 -9.73 23.90
C GLY A 280 8.79 -8.83 23.16
N SER A 281 9.26 -9.25 21.98
CA SER A 281 10.18 -8.48 21.14
C SER A 281 9.46 -7.54 20.16
N THR A 282 8.15 -7.33 20.35
CA THR A 282 7.30 -6.45 19.55
C THR A 282 7.97 -5.14 19.14
N ASP A 283 7.95 -4.90 17.83
CA ASP A 283 8.44 -3.68 17.20
C ASP A 283 7.45 -3.22 16.10
N PRO A 284 7.47 -1.92 15.71
CA PRO A 284 6.52 -1.39 14.73
C PRO A 284 6.77 -1.92 13.30
N ASP A 285 8.03 -2.21 12.96
CA ASP A 285 8.45 -2.62 11.61
C ASP A 285 7.86 -4.01 11.28
N SER A 286 8.15 -4.98 12.15
CA SER A 286 7.70 -6.36 12.03
C SER A 286 6.18 -6.46 12.20
N THR A 287 5.60 -5.74 13.17
CA THR A 287 4.14 -5.68 13.36
C THR A 287 3.44 -5.14 12.11
N ALA A 288 3.98 -4.09 11.47
CA ALA A 288 3.40 -3.52 10.26
C ALA A 288 3.44 -4.49 9.07
N LEU A 289 4.55 -5.20 8.88
CA LEU A 289 4.65 -6.23 7.84
C LEU A 289 3.65 -7.37 8.07
N VAL A 290 3.52 -7.85 9.30
CA VAL A 290 2.58 -8.91 9.66
C VAL A 290 1.13 -8.45 9.46
N ILE A 291 0.78 -7.21 9.82
CA ILE A 291 -0.55 -6.64 9.53
C ILE A 291 -0.85 -6.68 8.04
N GLN A 292 0.10 -6.27 7.18
CA GLN A 292 -0.09 -6.31 5.73
C GLN A 292 -0.24 -7.74 5.21
N ALA A 293 0.50 -8.71 5.76
CA ALA A 293 0.33 -10.12 5.42
C ALA A 293 -1.05 -10.66 5.84
N ILE A 294 -1.56 -10.30 7.02
CA ILE A 294 -2.91 -10.66 7.47
C ILE A 294 -3.97 -10.11 6.51
N VAL A 295 -3.83 -8.86 6.08
CA VAL A 295 -4.74 -8.23 5.11
C VAL A 295 -4.64 -8.92 3.74
N ALA A 296 -3.44 -9.29 3.30
CA ALA A 296 -3.23 -10.03 2.05
C ALA A 296 -3.91 -11.42 2.08
N LEU A 297 -3.96 -12.06 3.25
CA LEU A 297 -4.71 -13.31 3.48
C LEU A 297 -6.24 -13.11 3.54
N GLY A 298 -6.74 -11.88 3.33
CA GLY A 298 -8.17 -11.56 3.37
C GLY A 298 -8.75 -11.49 4.78
N LEU A 299 -7.91 -11.29 5.81
CA LEU A 299 -8.32 -11.24 7.21
C LEU A 299 -8.25 -9.83 7.77
N SER A 300 -9.05 -9.56 8.80
CA SER A 300 -8.94 -8.32 9.56
C SER A 300 -7.88 -8.47 10.66
N PRO A 301 -6.90 -7.54 10.75
CA PRO A 301 -5.92 -7.54 11.83
C PRO A 301 -6.54 -7.24 13.20
N SER A 302 -7.76 -6.69 13.25
CA SER A 302 -8.52 -6.48 14.50
C SER A 302 -9.55 -7.57 14.78
N ALA A 303 -9.51 -8.70 14.07
CA ALA A 303 -10.39 -9.83 14.32
C ALA A 303 -10.09 -10.48 15.69
N ALA A 304 -11.13 -11.03 16.33
CA ALA A 304 -11.04 -11.64 17.67
C ALA A 304 -9.91 -12.68 17.83
N ARG A 305 -9.51 -13.35 16.75
CA ARG A 305 -8.41 -14.32 16.73
C ARG A 305 -7.04 -13.73 17.04
N PHE A 306 -6.86 -12.42 16.87
CA PHE A 306 -5.62 -11.71 17.12
C PHE A 306 -5.69 -10.85 18.39
N ASN A 307 -6.78 -10.95 19.17
CA ASN A 307 -6.91 -10.20 20.40
C ASN A 307 -6.07 -10.84 21.51
N GLN A 308 -5.23 -10.02 22.14
CA GLN A 308 -4.45 -10.35 23.32
C GLN A 308 -4.95 -9.48 24.48
N GLY A 309 -5.93 -10.00 25.22
CA GLY A 309 -6.66 -9.21 26.22
C GLY A 309 -7.41 -8.04 25.58
N SER A 310 -7.04 -6.80 25.93
CA SER A 310 -7.58 -5.58 25.32
C SER A 310 -6.81 -5.08 24.10
N ALA A 311 -5.66 -5.69 23.80
CA ALA A 311 -4.83 -5.32 22.66
C ALA A 311 -5.13 -6.20 21.43
N ASN A 312 -4.83 -5.67 20.27
CA ASN A 312 -4.83 -6.34 18.97
C ASN A 312 -3.75 -5.69 18.08
N PRO A 313 -3.35 -6.34 16.97
CA PRO A 313 -2.31 -5.86 16.06
C PRO A 313 -2.36 -4.36 15.74
N VAL A 314 -3.54 -3.86 15.43
CA VAL A 314 -3.73 -2.45 15.06
C VAL A 314 -3.48 -1.55 16.26
N SER A 315 -4.06 -1.85 17.43
CA SER A 315 -3.81 -1.04 18.63
C SER A 315 -2.33 -1.08 19.06
N THR A 316 -1.65 -2.21 18.85
CA THR A 316 -0.23 -2.37 19.19
C THR A 316 0.64 -1.53 18.26
N LEU A 317 0.41 -1.61 16.94
CA LEU A 317 1.10 -0.75 15.98
C LEU A 317 0.92 0.73 16.33
N LEU A 318 -0.32 1.16 16.60
CA LEU A 318 -0.62 2.55 16.94
C LEU A 318 0.01 3.01 18.27
N SER A 319 0.36 2.09 19.16
CA SER A 319 1.04 2.43 20.42
C SER A 319 2.45 2.97 20.20
N PHE A 320 3.08 2.66 19.05
CA PHE A 320 4.36 3.20 18.63
C PHE A 320 4.27 4.59 17.99
N GLN A 321 3.08 5.14 17.80
CA GLN A 321 2.92 6.44 17.17
C GLN A 321 3.03 7.60 18.18
N LEU A 322 3.86 8.59 17.87
CA LEU A 322 4.04 9.77 18.70
C LEU A 322 2.80 10.68 18.62
N ALA A 323 2.08 10.77 19.73
CA ALA A 323 0.84 11.55 19.83
C ALA A 323 1.06 13.08 19.89
N SER A 324 2.24 13.54 20.29
CA SER A 324 2.54 14.98 20.45
C SER A 324 4.03 15.29 20.29
N GLY A 325 4.37 16.58 20.29
CA GLY A 325 5.74 17.07 20.18
C GLY A 325 6.25 17.21 18.74
N PRO A 326 7.55 17.54 18.55
CA PRO A 326 8.14 17.77 17.23
C PRO A 326 8.06 16.55 16.29
N GLY A 327 8.01 15.34 16.86
CA GLY A 327 7.84 14.08 16.14
C GLY A 327 6.40 13.64 15.92
N GLN A 328 5.39 14.48 16.24
CA GLN A 328 3.98 14.08 16.16
C GLN A 328 3.64 13.43 14.81
N GLY A 329 3.01 12.26 14.89
CA GLY A 329 2.62 11.42 13.77
C GLY A 329 3.64 10.37 13.37
N ALA A 330 4.94 10.57 13.65
CA ALA A 330 5.97 9.58 13.41
C ALA A 330 5.81 8.36 14.32
N PHE A 331 6.38 7.24 13.91
CA PHE A 331 6.52 6.04 14.73
C PHE A 331 7.92 5.99 15.32
N PHE A 332 8.05 5.52 16.56
CA PHE A 332 9.34 5.31 17.22
C PHE A 332 9.67 3.82 17.28
N PHE A 333 10.97 3.50 17.30
CA PHE A 333 11.43 2.13 17.56
C PHE A 333 11.66 1.93 19.07
N PRO A 334 11.31 0.76 19.64
CA PRO A 334 11.52 0.45 21.06
C PRO A 334 12.92 0.80 21.58
N GLY A 335 12.98 1.28 22.83
CA GLY A 335 14.21 1.77 23.47
C GLY A 335 14.40 3.29 23.39
N THR A 336 13.62 3.98 22.55
CA THR A 336 13.53 5.45 22.51
C THR A 336 12.07 5.90 22.41
N THR A 337 11.82 7.21 22.49
CA THR A 337 10.54 7.81 22.04
C THR A 337 10.80 8.88 20.98
N ASP A 338 11.95 8.80 20.32
CA ASP A 338 12.31 9.71 19.25
C ASP A 338 11.69 9.23 17.93
N PRO A 339 11.29 10.16 17.04
CA PRO A 339 10.74 9.78 15.76
C PRO A 339 11.78 9.02 14.93
N ASN A 340 11.38 7.89 14.34
CA ASN A 340 12.26 7.03 13.57
C ASN A 340 11.76 6.91 12.13
N LEU A 341 12.65 7.18 11.15
CA LEU A 341 12.32 7.14 9.72
C LEU A 341 11.82 5.76 9.29
N LEU A 342 12.59 4.71 9.60
CA LEU A 342 12.32 3.31 9.24
C LEU A 342 10.96 2.86 9.81
N ALA A 343 10.80 2.99 11.13
CA ALA A 343 9.55 2.69 11.82
C ALA A 343 8.36 3.40 11.17
N THR A 344 8.53 4.67 10.79
CA THR A 344 7.43 5.46 10.22
C THR A 344 7.08 5.01 8.81
N TYR A 345 8.04 4.86 7.89
CA TYR A 345 7.70 4.48 6.51
C TYR A 345 7.27 3.02 6.37
N GLN A 346 7.61 2.13 7.30
CA GLN A 346 7.07 0.77 7.32
C GLN A 346 5.69 0.68 7.98
N SER A 347 5.43 1.49 9.02
CA SER A 347 4.13 1.51 9.71
C SER A 347 3.02 2.17 8.90
N VAL A 348 3.34 3.20 8.11
CA VAL A 348 2.34 3.99 7.38
C VAL A 348 1.51 3.15 6.40
N PRO A 349 2.09 2.30 5.53
CA PRO A 349 1.31 1.40 4.66
C PRO A 349 0.37 0.47 5.43
N ALA A 350 0.84 -0.13 6.53
CA ALA A 350 0.02 -0.99 7.37
C ALA A 350 -1.15 -0.23 8.02
N ALA A 351 -0.90 0.98 8.55
CA ALA A 351 -1.94 1.84 9.11
C ALA A 351 -2.95 2.30 8.05
N ALA A 352 -2.50 2.51 6.80
CA ALA A 352 -3.36 2.83 5.67
C ALA A 352 -4.20 1.62 5.21
N GLY A 353 -3.85 0.41 5.64
CA GLY A 353 -4.50 -0.82 5.25
C GLY A 353 -4.29 -1.23 3.80
N VAL A 354 -3.17 -0.80 3.21
CA VAL A 354 -2.76 -1.25 1.89
C VAL A 354 -1.92 -2.52 1.97
N ILE A 355 -1.87 -3.26 0.86
CA ILE A 355 -1.00 -4.42 0.67
C ILE A 355 -0.24 -4.24 -0.65
N LEU A 356 0.87 -4.94 -0.83
CA LEU A 356 1.60 -4.89 -2.09
C LEU A 356 1.01 -5.86 -3.14
N PRO A 357 0.88 -5.45 -4.41
CA PRO A 357 0.95 -4.07 -4.90
C PRO A 357 -0.34 -3.28 -4.66
N PHE A 358 -0.26 -1.96 -4.65
CA PHE A 358 -1.41 -1.05 -4.58
C PHE A 358 -1.23 0.15 -5.53
N VAL A 359 -2.34 0.81 -5.87
CA VAL A 359 -2.33 2.09 -6.59
C VAL A 359 -2.75 3.20 -5.62
N ALA A 360 -2.02 4.30 -5.58
CA ALA A 360 -2.30 5.40 -4.68
C ALA A 360 -3.62 6.11 -5.04
N THR A 361 -4.44 6.34 -4.03
CA THR A 361 -5.59 7.25 -4.09
C THR A 361 -5.24 8.53 -3.35
N PHE A 362 -4.72 9.52 -4.06
CA PHE A 362 -4.63 10.87 -3.53
C PHE A 362 -6.00 11.54 -3.67
N PRO A 363 -6.48 12.27 -2.64
CA PRO A 363 -7.70 13.06 -2.73
C PRO A 363 -7.73 13.89 -4.01
N GLY A 364 -8.78 13.72 -4.83
CA GLY A 364 -8.95 14.42 -6.10
C GLY A 364 -8.49 13.66 -7.34
N ARG A 365 -8.29 12.34 -7.25
CA ARG A 365 -8.05 11.44 -8.42
C ARG A 365 -9.33 10.94 -9.08
N GLY A 366 -10.48 11.27 -8.53
CA GLY A 366 -11.79 11.03 -9.09
C GLY A 366 -12.25 12.12 -10.03
N TYR A 367 -13.22 11.79 -10.86
CA TYR A 367 -13.88 12.74 -11.74
C TYR A 367 -15.36 12.42 -11.84
N TRP A 368 -16.16 13.44 -12.12
CA TRP A 368 -17.55 13.29 -12.50
C TRP A 368 -17.70 13.39 -14.01
N LEU A 369 -18.55 12.55 -14.57
CA LEU A 369 -19.15 12.79 -15.87
C LEU A 369 -20.57 13.27 -15.68
N VAL A 370 -20.97 14.27 -16.46
CA VAL A 370 -22.34 14.76 -16.52
C VAL A 370 -22.96 14.44 -17.87
N ALA A 371 -24.15 13.86 -17.85
CA ALA A 371 -24.96 13.62 -19.04
C ALA A 371 -25.91 14.79 -19.31
N ALA A 372 -26.40 14.91 -20.55
CA ALA A 372 -27.30 15.98 -20.97
C ALA A 372 -28.65 15.98 -20.21
N ASP A 373 -29.07 14.83 -19.67
CA ASP A 373 -30.24 14.71 -18.79
C ASP A 373 -29.94 15.10 -17.33
N GLY A 374 -28.70 15.52 -17.04
CA GLY A 374 -28.19 15.87 -15.73
C GLY A 374 -27.89 14.67 -14.83
N GLY A 375 -27.80 13.47 -15.39
CA GLY A 375 -27.21 12.32 -14.74
C GLY A 375 -25.74 12.56 -14.39
N ILE A 376 -25.35 12.29 -13.14
CA ILE A 376 -23.96 12.35 -12.68
C ILE A 376 -23.42 10.94 -12.47
N PHE A 377 -22.22 10.68 -13.01
CA PHE A 377 -21.46 9.44 -12.85
C PHE A 377 -20.14 9.76 -12.16
N SER A 378 -19.95 9.20 -10.97
CA SER A 378 -18.73 9.36 -10.18
C SER A 378 -17.74 8.23 -10.47
N TYR A 379 -16.47 8.59 -10.70
CA TYR A 379 -15.36 7.65 -10.85
C TYR A 379 -14.22 8.01 -9.90
N GLY A 380 -13.41 7.02 -9.51
CA GLY A 380 -12.32 7.21 -8.55
C GLY A 380 -12.85 7.59 -7.17
N ASP A 381 -12.28 8.62 -6.55
CA ASP A 381 -12.66 9.13 -5.22
C ASP A 381 -13.66 10.31 -5.25
N ALA A 382 -14.23 10.62 -6.42
CA ALA A 382 -15.17 11.72 -6.58
C ALA A 382 -16.51 11.38 -5.89
N ALA A 383 -16.79 12.02 -4.76
CA ALA A 383 -18.01 11.79 -4.00
C ALA A 383 -19.26 12.09 -4.84
N PHE A 384 -20.25 11.19 -4.83
CA PHE A 384 -21.53 11.47 -5.46
C PHE A 384 -22.36 12.41 -4.57
N ALA A 385 -22.52 13.66 -4.99
CA ALA A 385 -23.19 14.70 -4.19
C ALA A 385 -24.67 14.91 -4.58
N GLY A 386 -25.15 14.20 -5.60
CA GLY A 386 -26.52 14.25 -6.12
C GLY A 386 -26.59 14.33 -7.65
N SER A 387 -27.78 14.18 -8.22
CA SER A 387 -27.97 14.08 -9.67
C SER A 387 -29.36 14.55 -10.05
N LEU A 388 -29.52 15.04 -11.29
CA LEU A 388 -30.83 15.31 -11.90
C LEU A 388 -31.36 14.10 -12.66
N GLY A 389 -30.56 13.03 -12.81
CA GLY A 389 -30.95 11.82 -13.52
C GLY A 389 -32.30 11.29 -13.05
N GLY A 390 -33.23 11.11 -13.99
CA GLY A 390 -34.62 10.72 -13.73
C GLY A 390 -35.60 11.87 -13.53
N SER A 391 -35.13 13.12 -13.47
CA SER A 391 -35.98 14.32 -13.45
C SER A 391 -36.14 14.90 -14.86
N LYS A 392 -37.34 15.35 -15.21
CA LYS A 392 -37.58 16.00 -16.50
C LYS A 392 -37.02 17.42 -16.47
N LEU A 393 -35.94 17.66 -17.20
CA LEU A 393 -35.37 19.00 -17.40
C LEU A 393 -36.10 19.76 -18.51
N ASN A 394 -36.16 21.10 -18.39
CA ASN A 394 -36.71 21.98 -19.43
C ASN A 394 -35.76 22.07 -20.65
N LYS A 395 -34.46 22.06 -20.40
CA LYS A 395 -33.37 22.00 -21.39
C LYS A 395 -32.22 21.13 -20.88
N PRO A 396 -31.39 20.56 -21.77
CA PRO A 396 -30.29 19.70 -21.38
C PRO A 396 -29.21 20.45 -20.60
N ILE A 397 -28.48 19.72 -19.75
CA ILE A 397 -27.23 20.17 -19.15
C ILE A 397 -26.16 20.32 -20.23
N VAL A 398 -25.45 21.45 -20.21
CA VAL A 398 -24.38 21.80 -21.17
C VAL A 398 -23.05 22.08 -20.48
N GLY A 399 -23.00 22.10 -19.16
CA GLY A 399 -21.77 22.32 -18.42
C GLY A 399 -21.86 21.90 -16.95
N MET A 400 -20.67 21.73 -16.36
CA MET A 400 -20.48 21.41 -14.96
C MET A 400 -19.23 22.13 -14.44
N ALA A 401 -19.25 22.54 -13.17
CA ALA A 401 -18.09 23.06 -12.46
C ALA A 401 -18.06 22.53 -11.04
N SER A 402 -16.89 22.13 -10.54
CA SER A 402 -16.71 21.65 -9.16
C SER A 402 -16.44 22.80 -8.19
N THR A 403 -16.75 22.60 -6.91
CA THR A 403 -16.22 23.44 -5.83
C THR A 403 -14.69 23.28 -5.73
N PRO A 404 -13.96 24.30 -5.24
CA PRO A 404 -12.50 24.22 -5.11
C PRO A 404 -12.00 23.08 -4.22
N ASP A 405 -12.79 22.64 -3.26
CA ASP A 405 -12.47 21.54 -2.35
C ASP A 405 -12.99 20.18 -2.83
N GLY A 406 -13.66 20.13 -3.98
CA GLY A 406 -14.17 18.91 -4.61
C GLY A 406 -15.32 18.23 -3.87
N LYS A 407 -16.00 18.93 -2.94
CA LYS A 407 -17.13 18.36 -2.16
C LYS A 407 -18.50 18.65 -2.77
N GLY A 408 -18.56 19.42 -3.86
CA GLY A 408 -19.79 19.80 -4.52
C GLY A 408 -19.58 20.24 -5.95
N TYR A 409 -20.69 20.50 -6.64
CA TYR A 409 -20.67 20.98 -8.02
C TYR A 409 -21.94 21.73 -8.42
N TRP A 410 -21.77 22.58 -9.43
CA TRP A 410 -22.85 23.22 -10.18
C TRP A 410 -23.03 22.56 -11.55
N LEU A 411 -24.28 22.37 -11.94
CA LEU A 411 -24.68 21.97 -13.29
C LEU A 411 -25.39 23.15 -13.95
N VAL A 412 -25.13 23.39 -15.23
CA VAL A 412 -25.79 24.44 -16.00
C VAL A 412 -26.52 23.87 -17.21
N ALA A 413 -27.81 24.19 -17.33
CA ALA A 413 -28.67 23.85 -18.45
C ALA A 413 -28.62 24.92 -19.54
N ALA A 414 -28.94 24.53 -20.79
CA ALA A 414 -28.91 25.43 -21.94
C ALA A 414 -29.92 26.59 -21.87
N ASP A 415 -30.92 26.52 -20.98
CA ASP A 415 -31.85 27.62 -20.68
C ASP A 415 -31.34 28.54 -19.56
N GLY A 416 -30.08 28.43 -19.15
CA GLY A 416 -29.50 29.19 -18.05
C GLY A 416 -29.88 28.65 -16.67
N GLY A 417 -30.57 27.51 -16.60
CA GLY A 417 -30.89 26.84 -15.34
C GLY A 417 -29.62 26.37 -14.60
N ILE A 418 -29.43 26.79 -13.35
CA ILE A 418 -28.32 26.32 -12.50
C ILE A 418 -28.87 25.38 -11.43
N PHE A 419 -28.14 24.29 -11.19
CA PHE A 419 -28.43 23.30 -10.14
C PHE A 419 -27.17 23.09 -9.32
N SER A 420 -27.30 22.95 -8.00
CA SER A 420 -26.16 22.83 -7.07
C SER A 420 -26.30 21.59 -6.19
N TYR A 421 -25.19 20.89 -5.99
CA TYR A 421 -25.11 19.66 -5.21
C TYR A 421 -23.92 19.66 -4.26
N GLY A 422 -24.03 18.91 -3.15
CA GLY A 422 -23.02 18.88 -2.09
C GLY A 422 -22.96 20.20 -1.35
N ASP A 423 -21.75 20.77 -1.26
CA ASP A 423 -21.49 22.06 -0.63
C ASP A 423 -21.43 23.24 -1.63
N ALA A 424 -21.75 23.00 -2.91
CA ALA A 424 -21.86 24.05 -3.90
C ALA A 424 -22.97 25.03 -3.51
N ALA A 425 -22.60 26.28 -3.21
CA ALA A 425 -23.55 27.30 -2.82
C ALA A 425 -24.45 27.71 -4.00
N PHE A 426 -25.76 27.69 -3.81
CA PHE A 426 -26.72 28.15 -4.81
C PHE A 426 -26.81 29.68 -4.81
N ALA A 427 -26.31 30.33 -5.86
CA ALA A 427 -26.30 31.79 -5.99
C ALA A 427 -27.44 32.36 -6.87
N GLY A 428 -28.39 31.50 -7.28
CA GLY A 428 -29.46 31.85 -8.22
C GLY A 428 -29.35 31.10 -9.55
N SER A 429 -30.35 31.29 -10.41
CA SER A 429 -30.49 30.61 -11.70
C SER A 429 -31.12 31.56 -12.71
N LEU A 430 -30.67 31.51 -13.97
CA LEU A 430 -31.19 32.32 -15.07
C LEU A 430 -32.23 31.57 -15.92
N GLY A 431 -32.81 30.50 -15.37
CA GLY A 431 -33.74 29.60 -16.06
C GLY A 431 -34.78 30.34 -16.92
N GLY A 432 -34.80 30.03 -18.21
CA GLY A 432 -35.60 30.73 -19.22
C GLY A 432 -34.83 31.77 -20.03
N SER A 433 -33.54 31.97 -19.74
CA SER A 433 -32.62 32.82 -20.50
C SER A 433 -31.58 31.93 -21.19
N PRO A 434 -31.75 31.61 -22.49
CA PRO A 434 -30.86 30.72 -23.22
C PRO A 434 -29.39 31.20 -23.18
N LEU A 435 -28.47 30.23 -23.09
CA LEU A 435 -27.02 30.45 -23.12
C LEU A 435 -26.44 30.45 -24.54
#